data_AF-A0A7K0ZZ67-F1
#
_entry.id   AF-A0A7K0ZZ67-F1
#
_cell.length_a   1.000
_cell.length_b   1.000
_cell.length_c   1.000
_cell.angle_alpha   90.00
_cell.angle_beta   90.00
_cell.angle_gamma   90.00
#
_symmetry.space_group_name_H-M   'P 1'
#
loop_
_entity.id
_entity.type
_entity.pdbx_description
1 polymer ?
#
loop_
_entity_poly.entity_id
_entity_poly.type
_entity_poly.pdbx_seq_one_letter_code
_entity_poly.pdbx_strand_id
1 'polypeptide(L)'
;MTSSSRARAALGAATVSLSLSLLAVAVPGAAHAQQGSDEPRLIAFAGGESPGVSVQSRADAKKLHGTGRAFKRFIGTAAKDLVEASSCGDEGYVGITVDVMRTDGYAAGGVNDCGGYAALWAVVDGAWKQIAGTQEAWDCRILRRHDVPSDVAGDTCYAYHGDHQQHHYHQD
;
A
#
# COMPACT_ATOMS: atom_id res chain seq x y z
N MET A 1 41.69 -13.28 51.22
CA MET A 1 41.70 -14.73 51.50
C MET A 1 40.90 -15.44 50.42
N THR A 2 41.56 -16.35 49.71
CA THR A 2 41.06 -17.49 48.89
C THR A 2 39.87 -17.26 47.95
N SER A 3 40.08 -17.14 46.63
CA SER A 3 40.37 -18.22 45.67
C SER A 3 39.16 -19.12 45.38
N SER A 4 38.66 -19.10 44.14
CA SER A 4 38.51 -20.34 43.37
C SER A 4 38.24 -20.08 41.89
N SER A 5 39.19 -20.59 41.11
CA SER A 5 39.23 -20.80 39.66
C SER A 5 38.03 -21.60 39.14
N ARG A 6 37.62 -21.33 37.89
CA ARG A 6 37.11 -22.39 37.00
C ARG A 6 37.74 -22.30 35.62
N ALA A 7 38.03 -23.50 35.14
CA ALA A 7 38.99 -23.84 34.12
C ALA A 7 38.47 -23.67 32.69
N ARG A 8 39.42 -23.51 31.77
CA ARG A 8 39.28 -23.63 30.32
C ARG A 8 39.05 -25.09 29.92
N ALA A 9 38.22 -25.31 28.89
CA ALA A 9 38.31 -26.41 27.93
C ALA A 9 37.25 -26.16 26.84
N ALA A 10 37.37 -26.57 25.58
CA ALA A 10 38.47 -26.83 24.66
C ALA A 10 37.78 -26.84 23.27
N LEU A 11 38.51 -26.45 22.23
CA LEU A 11 38.06 -26.47 20.84
C LEU A 11 37.64 -27.88 20.41
N GLY A 12 36.53 -27.97 19.69
CA GLY A 12 36.17 -29.12 18.86
C GLY A 12 35.64 -28.61 17.53
N ALA A 13 36.51 -28.51 16.52
CA ALA A 13 36.13 -28.25 15.14
C ALA A 13 35.74 -29.57 14.49
N ALA A 14 34.47 -29.71 14.12
CA ALA A 14 33.98 -30.80 13.27
C ALA A 14 33.54 -30.20 11.93
N THR A 15 34.41 -30.29 10.93
CA THR A 15 34.07 -30.04 9.53
C THR A 15 33.29 -31.22 8.99
N VAL A 16 31.98 -31.04 8.77
CA VAL A 16 31.13 -31.98 8.04
C VAL A 16 31.07 -31.51 6.58
N SER A 17 31.73 -32.25 5.69
CA SER A 17 31.56 -32.13 4.25
C SER A 17 30.21 -32.75 3.87
N LEU A 18 29.27 -31.92 3.44
CA LEU A 18 28.01 -32.37 2.83
C LEU A 18 28.06 -32.14 1.32
N SER A 19 28.01 -33.25 0.61
CA SER A 19 27.98 -33.37 -0.84
C SER A 19 26.74 -32.68 -1.43
N LEU A 20 26.95 -31.70 -2.32
CA LEU A 20 25.87 -31.09 -3.11
C LEU A 20 25.48 -32.01 -4.26
N SER A 21 24.36 -32.72 -4.11
CA SER A 21 23.66 -33.33 -5.24
C SER A 21 22.82 -32.25 -5.93
N LEU A 22 23.27 -31.80 -7.10
CA LEU A 22 22.52 -30.90 -7.99
C LEU A 22 21.38 -31.67 -8.65
N LEU A 23 20.18 -31.63 -8.06
CA LEU A 23 18.94 -31.97 -8.76
C LEU A 23 18.50 -30.74 -9.57
N ALA A 24 18.65 -30.81 -10.89
CA ALA A 24 18.08 -29.84 -11.81
C ALA A 24 16.55 -30.01 -11.83
N VAL A 25 15.83 -29.22 -11.04
CA VAL A 25 14.38 -29.10 -11.12
C VAL A 25 14.06 -28.25 -12.35
N ALA A 26 13.49 -28.87 -13.38
CA ALA A 26 12.90 -28.15 -14.51
C ALA A 26 11.76 -27.27 -13.98
N VAL A 27 11.97 -25.96 -13.94
CA VAL A 27 10.94 -24.98 -13.59
C VAL A 27 9.99 -24.90 -14.80
N PRO A 28 8.71 -25.31 -14.69
CA PRO A 28 7.75 -25.08 -15.75
C PRO A 28 7.66 -23.58 -16.00
N GLY A 29 7.92 -23.19 -17.25
CA GLY A 29 8.02 -21.81 -17.68
C GLY A 29 6.83 -20.99 -17.19
N ALA A 30 7.15 -19.87 -16.54
CA ALA A 30 6.20 -18.80 -16.31
C ALA A 30 5.65 -18.35 -17.66
N ALA A 31 4.47 -18.88 -18.01
CA ALA A 31 3.61 -18.30 -19.02
C ALA A 31 3.32 -16.88 -18.55
N HIS A 32 4.08 -15.92 -19.10
CA HIS A 32 3.81 -14.50 -18.98
C HIS A 32 2.47 -14.27 -19.67
N ALA A 33 1.40 -14.36 -18.88
CA ALA A 33 0.08 -14.02 -19.33
C ALA A 33 0.11 -12.57 -19.83
N GLN A 34 -0.12 -12.45 -21.13
CA GLN A 34 -0.37 -11.24 -21.91
C GLN A 34 -0.65 -10.00 -21.05
N GLN A 35 0.38 -9.20 -20.81
CA GLN A 35 0.18 -7.80 -20.44
C GLN A 35 -0.23 -7.08 -21.73
N GLY A 36 -1.53 -7.11 -22.02
CA GLY A 36 -2.10 -6.18 -22.97
C GLY A 36 -1.65 -4.78 -22.58
N SER A 37 -1.17 -4.03 -23.56
CA SER A 37 -0.92 -2.59 -23.50
C SER A 37 -2.26 -1.86 -23.29
N ASP A 38 -2.93 -2.13 -22.18
CA ASP A 38 -4.06 -1.32 -21.74
C ASP A 38 -3.47 -0.02 -21.21
N GLU A 39 -3.71 1.04 -21.97
CA GLU A 39 -3.47 2.41 -21.55
C GLU A 39 -4.02 2.62 -20.12
N PRO A 40 -3.32 3.37 -19.25
CA PRO A 40 -3.84 3.70 -17.93
C PRO A 40 -5.24 4.29 -18.03
N ARG A 41 -6.19 3.73 -17.28
CA ARG A 41 -7.56 4.23 -17.21
C ARG A 41 -7.88 4.70 -15.81
N LEU A 42 -8.40 5.91 -15.72
CA LEU A 42 -8.96 6.45 -14.49
C LEU A 42 -10.37 5.90 -14.25
N ILE A 43 -10.61 5.43 -13.02
CA ILE A 43 -11.91 4.99 -12.55
C ILE A 43 -12.28 5.88 -11.38
N ALA A 44 -13.22 6.81 -11.61
CA ALA A 44 -13.77 7.66 -10.59
C ALA A 44 -14.98 6.97 -9.91
N PHE A 45 -14.94 6.90 -8.58
CA PHE A 45 -16.03 6.44 -7.72
C PHE A 45 -16.74 7.60 -7.02
N ALA A 46 -15.98 8.64 -6.70
CA ALA A 46 -16.48 9.90 -6.20
C ALA A 46 -16.83 10.85 -7.36
N GLY A 47 -17.76 11.76 -7.12
CA GLY A 47 -18.22 12.75 -8.10
C GLY A 47 -19.73 12.98 -8.04
N GLY A 48 -20.16 14.18 -8.43
CA GLY A 48 -21.55 14.60 -8.26
C GLY A 48 -21.93 14.58 -6.77
N GLU A 49 -22.91 13.75 -6.41
CA GLU A 49 -23.35 13.55 -5.02
C GLU A 49 -22.69 12.33 -4.34
N SER A 50 -21.85 11.57 -5.07
CA SER A 50 -21.21 10.36 -4.53
C SER A 50 -19.92 10.73 -3.77
N PRO A 51 -19.80 10.35 -2.49
CA PRO A 51 -18.58 10.54 -1.71
C PRO A 51 -17.51 9.46 -2.00
N GLY A 52 -17.72 8.57 -2.99
CA GLY A 52 -16.86 7.41 -3.24
C GLY A 52 -17.50 6.09 -2.80
N VAL A 53 -16.72 5.00 -2.84
CA VAL A 53 -17.17 3.67 -2.42
C VAL A 53 -16.64 3.34 -1.02
N SER A 54 -17.55 3.20 -0.06
CA SER A 54 -17.26 2.75 1.30
C SER A 54 -16.98 1.24 1.37
N VAL A 55 -15.89 0.89 2.06
CA VAL A 55 -15.38 -0.46 2.27
C VAL A 55 -15.12 -0.65 3.76
N GLN A 56 -15.85 -1.56 4.40
CA GLN A 56 -15.65 -1.94 5.81
C GLN A 56 -15.22 -3.40 5.93
N SER A 57 -15.35 -4.16 4.85
CA SER A 57 -15.04 -5.59 4.81
C SER A 57 -14.47 -6.01 3.45
N ARG A 58 -13.92 -7.22 3.40
CA ARG A 58 -13.51 -7.86 2.14
C ARG A 58 -14.66 -8.03 1.15
N ALA A 59 -15.90 -8.18 1.64
CA ALA A 59 -17.07 -8.31 0.78
C ALA A 59 -17.42 -7.00 0.09
N ASP A 60 -17.28 -5.87 0.78
CA ASP A 60 -17.56 -4.54 0.24
C ASP A 60 -16.65 -4.16 -0.92
N ALA A 61 -15.40 -4.64 -0.93
CA ALA A 61 -14.47 -4.38 -2.03
C ALA A 61 -14.97 -4.90 -3.40
N LYS A 62 -16.00 -5.75 -3.43
CA LYS A 62 -16.69 -6.14 -4.68
C LYS A 62 -17.36 -4.95 -5.39
N LYS A 63 -17.80 -3.93 -4.63
CA LYS A 63 -18.42 -2.69 -5.10
C LYS A 63 -17.47 -1.81 -5.94
N LEU A 64 -16.16 -2.04 -5.86
CA LEU A 64 -15.14 -1.35 -6.66
C LEU A 64 -15.12 -1.87 -8.10
N HIS A 65 -16.22 -1.67 -8.83
CA HIS A 65 -16.36 -2.13 -10.22
C HIS A 65 -15.24 -1.55 -11.12
N GLY A 66 -14.84 -2.32 -12.15
CA GLY A 66 -13.75 -1.91 -13.05
C GLY A 66 -12.33 -2.10 -12.51
N THR A 67 -12.15 -2.35 -11.21
CA THR A 67 -10.80 -2.53 -10.61
C THR A 67 -10.32 -3.99 -10.65
N GLY A 68 -8.99 -4.16 -10.58
CA GLY A 68 -8.32 -5.46 -10.53
C GLY A 68 -8.50 -6.21 -9.20
N ARG A 69 -8.43 -7.55 -9.26
CA ARG A 69 -8.57 -8.43 -8.07
C ARG A 69 -7.55 -8.14 -6.97
N ALA A 70 -6.33 -7.73 -7.34
CA ALA A 70 -5.27 -7.41 -6.38
C ALA A 70 -5.64 -6.20 -5.52
N PHE A 71 -6.13 -5.12 -6.14
CA PHE A 71 -6.56 -3.92 -5.42
C PHE A 71 -7.74 -4.21 -4.49
N LYS A 72 -8.79 -4.91 -4.98
CA LYS A 72 -9.94 -5.32 -4.16
C LYS A 72 -9.53 -6.12 -2.92
N ARG A 73 -8.60 -7.07 -3.09
CA ARG A 73 -8.09 -7.89 -1.98
C ARG A 73 -7.31 -7.04 -0.98
N PHE A 74 -6.45 -6.14 -1.47
CA PHE A 74 -5.68 -5.23 -0.63
C PHE A 74 -6.59 -4.33 0.20
N ILE A 75 -7.46 -3.55 -0.45
CA ILE A 75 -8.27 -2.54 0.24
C ILE A 75 -9.34 -3.17 1.14
N GLY A 76 -9.93 -4.30 0.72
CA GLY A 76 -10.88 -5.04 1.54
C GLY A 76 -10.23 -5.69 2.77
N THR A 77 -8.94 -6.03 2.70
CA THR A 77 -8.19 -6.51 3.87
C THR A 77 -7.83 -5.36 4.79
N ALA A 78 -7.28 -4.26 4.25
CA ALA A 78 -6.95 -3.07 5.04
C ALA A 78 -8.18 -2.51 5.79
N ALA A 79 -9.33 -2.42 5.12
CA ALA A 79 -10.58 -1.98 5.74
C ALA A 79 -11.05 -2.93 6.84
N LYS A 80 -10.98 -4.24 6.60
CA LYS A 80 -11.35 -5.25 7.59
C LYS A 80 -10.46 -5.14 8.83
N ASP A 81 -9.15 -5.07 8.62
CA ASP A 81 -8.17 -5.00 9.71
C ASP A 81 -8.32 -3.70 10.51
N LEU A 82 -8.65 -2.57 9.84
CA LEU A 82 -8.99 -1.31 10.48
C LEU A 82 -10.22 -1.44 11.40
N VAL A 83 -11.32 -2.01 10.89
CA VAL A 83 -12.55 -2.21 11.66
C VAL A 83 -12.32 -3.13 12.86
N GLU A 84 -11.57 -4.22 12.69
CA GLU A 84 -11.26 -5.14 13.79
C GLU A 84 -10.34 -4.53 14.85
N ALA A 85 -9.46 -3.61 14.47
CA ALA A 85 -8.54 -2.94 15.38
C ALA A 85 -9.13 -1.69 16.06
N SER A 86 -10.23 -1.16 15.52
CA SER A 86 -10.84 0.07 16.00
C SER A 86 -11.42 -0.07 17.39
N SER A 87 -11.28 0.99 18.18
CA SER A 87 -11.96 1.19 19.47
C SER A 87 -13.07 2.23 19.39
N CYS A 88 -13.36 2.72 18.18
CA CYS A 88 -14.49 3.57 17.92
C CYS A 88 -15.75 2.77 18.15
N GLY A 89 -16.52 3.15 19.18
CA GLY A 89 -17.81 2.54 19.42
C GLY A 89 -18.75 2.70 18.22
N ASP A 90 -19.97 2.21 18.38
CA ASP A 90 -20.95 2.09 17.27
C ASP A 90 -21.42 3.42 16.66
N GLU A 91 -20.98 4.56 17.19
CA GLU A 91 -21.44 5.90 16.80
C GLU A 91 -20.67 6.51 15.61
N GLY A 92 -19.65 5.84 15.07
CA GLY A 92 -18.84 6.33 13.95
C GLY A 92 -18.69 5.32 12.80
N TYR A 93 -18.63 5.82 11.55
CA TYR A 93 -18.21 4.98 10.42
C TYR A 93 -16.74 4.61 10.59
N VAL A 94 -16.40 3.34 10.71
CA VAL A 94 -15.02 2.87 10.62
C VAL A 94 -14.85 2.15 9.29
N GLY A 95 -13.85 2.54 8.50
CA GLY A 95 -13.60 1.93 7.22
C GLY A 95 -12.77 2.80 6.27
N ILE A 96 -12.73 2.37 5.02
CA ILE A 96 -12.03 3.05 3.95
C ILE A 96 -13.03 3.51 2.91
N THR A 97 -12.88 4.70 2.37
CA THR A 97 -13.59 5.17 1.19
C THR A 97 -12.60 5.24 0.03
N VAL A 98 -12.96 4.72 -1.14
CA VAL A 98 -12.15 4.84 -2.36
C VAL A 98 -12.84 5.82 -3.29
N ASP A 99 -12.11 6.87 -3.68
CA ASP A 99 -12.64 7.98 -4.48
C ASP A 99 -12.27 7.79 -5.94
N VAL A 100 -11.03 7.35 -6.19
CA VAL A 100 -10.48 7.19 -7.54
C VAL A 100 -9.43 6.08 -7.59
N MET A 101 -9.30 5.42 -8.74
CA MET A 101 -8.24 4.43 -9.00
C MET A 101 -7.81 4.47 -10.47
N ARG A 102 -6.50 4.47 -10.72
CA ARG A 102 -5.93 4.22 -12.04
C ARG A 102 -5.45 2.79 -12.19
N THR A 103 -5.72 2.19 -13.34
CA THR A 103 -5.43 0.78 -13.61
C THR A 103 -3.93 0.43 -13.64
N ASP A 104 -3.07 1.43 -13.77
CA ASP A 104 -1.61 1.30 -13.72
C ASP A 104 -1.03 1.24 -12.28
N GLY A 105 -1.87 1.40 -11.26
CA GLY A 105 -1.50 1.08 -9.89
C GLY A 105 -1.49 2.26 -8.92
N TYR A 106 -2.36 3.25 -9.12
CA TYR A 106 -2.57 4.36 -8.17
C TYR A 106 -4.02 4.44 -7.71
N ALA A 107 -4.27 4.86 -6.47
CA ALA A 107 -5.61 5.12 -5.96
C ALA A 107 -5.57 6.19 -4.86
N ALA A 108 -6.69 6.90 -4.69
CA ALA A 108 -6.88 7.87 -3.61
C ALA A 108 -8.25 7.70 -2.96
N GLY A 109 -8.35 8.16 -1.72
CA GLY A 109 -9.57 8.05 -0.92
C GLY A 109 -9.36 8.50 0.52
N GLY A 110 -10.22 8.02 1.42
CA GLY A 110 -10.17 8.32 2.84
C GLY A 110 -10.08 7.08 3.72
N VAL A 111 -9.43 7.22 4.86
CA VAL A 111 -9.46 6.22 5.94
C VAL A 111 -10.13 6.87 7.15
N ASN A 112 -11.09 6.19 7.77
CA ASN A 112 -11.83 6.72 8.92
C ASN A 112 -11.82 5.74 10.09
N ASP A 113 -11.41 6.25 11.26
CA ASP A 113 -11.35 5.58 12.56
C ASP A 113 -11.38 6.63 13.69
N CYS A 114 -12.58 7.05 14.13
CA CYS A 114 -12.79 8.15 15.12
C CYS A 114 -12.24 9.52 14.69
N GLY A 115 -12.10 9.70 13.38
CA GLY A 115 -11.28 10.72 12.77
C GLY A 115 -10.71 10.12 11.50
N GLY A 116 -10.46 10.95 10.50
CA GLY A 116 -10.08 10.43 9.19
C GLY A 116 -9.04 11.29 8.51
N TYR A 117 -8.31 10.64 7.62
CA TYR A 117 -7.29 11.25 6.80
C TYR A 117 -7.49 10.84 5.33
N ALA A 118 -7.08 11.71 4.42
CA ALA A 118 -6.97 11.38 3.01
C ALA A 118 -5.75 10.49 2.80
N ALA A 119 -5.91 9.41 2.05
CA ALA A 119 -4.89 8.40 1.81
C ALA A 119 -4.56 8.27 0.32
N LEU A 120 -3.29 8.03 0.03
CA LEU A 120 -2.81 7.63 -1.29
C LEU A 120 -2.26 6.21 -1.21
N TRP A 121 -2.65 5.40 -2.19
CA TRP A 121 -2.15 4.05 -2.38
C TRP A 121 -1.49 3.92 -3.74
N ALA A 122 -0.40 3.17 -3.79
CA ALA A 122 0.28 2.85 -5.04
C ALA A 122 0.80 1.41 -5.03
N VAL A 123 1.05 0.88 -6.23
CA VAL A 123 1.81 -0.36 -6.39
C VAL A 123 3.30 -0.04 -6.25
N VAL A 124 3.92 -0.56 -5.20
CA VAL A 124 5.35 -0.41 -4.92
C VAL A 124 5.95 -1.80 -4.78
N ASP A 125 6.99 -2.10 -5.57
CA ASP A 125 7.61 -3.43 -5.64
C ASP A 125 6.60 -4.54 -5.99
N GLY A 126 5.63 -4.24 -6.87
CA GLY A 126 4.61 -5.19 -7.32
C GLY A 126 3.47 -5.45 -6.32
N ALA A 127 3.42 -4.71 -5.20
CA ALA A 127 2.36 -4.84 -4.21
C ALA A 127 1.72 -3.48 -3.89
N TRP A 128 0.40 -3.47 -3.68
CA TRP A 128 -0.30 -2.29 -3.19
C TRP A 128 0.15 -1.93 -1.78
N LYS A 129 0.48 -0.66 -1.57
CA LYS A 129 0.86 -0.07 -0.28
C LYS A 129 0.19 1.29 -0.15
N GLN A 130 -0.08 1.71 1.08
CA GLN A 130 -0.33 3.12 1.36
C GLN A 130 1.00 3.86 1.33
N ILE A 131 1.09 4.90 0.50
CA ILE A 131 2.31 5.69 0.31
C ILE A 131 2.22 7.06 1.00
N ALA A 132 1.01 7.54 1.28
CA ALA A 132 0.80 8.79 1.99
C ALA A 132 -0.51 8.79 2.79
N GLY A 133 -0.56 9.63 3.82
CA GLY A 133 -1.77 10.03 4.52
C GLY A 133 -1.67 11.50 4.93
N THR A 134 -2.75 12.28 4.83
CA THR A 134 -2.76 13.71 5.20
C THR A 134 -4.14 14.16 5.69
N GLN A 135 -4.17 15.22 6.50
CA GLN A 135 -5.40 15.95 6.86
C GLN A 135 -5.68 17.12 5.90
N GLU A 136 -4.67 17.59 5.19
CA GLU A 136 -4.70 18.85 4.44
C GLU A 136 -4.28 18.59 2.99
N ALA A 137 -3.05 18.94 2.63
CA ALA A 137 -2.50 18.82 1.30
C ALA A 137 -1.47 17.68 1.21
N TRP A 138 -1.24 17.21 -0.02
CA TRP A 138 -0.22 16.21 -0.30
C TRP A 138 1.20 16.81 -0.22
N ASP A 139 2.15 16.09 0.37
CA ASP A 139 3.57 16.47 0.32
C ASP A 139 4.09 16.30 -1.12
N CYS A 140 4.54 17.39 -1.74
CA CYS A 140 5.12 17.39 -3.09
C CYS A 140 6.23 16.35 -3.26
N ARG A 141 7.04 16.12 -2.22
CA ARG A 141 8.14 15.16 -2.25
C ARG A 141 7.63 13.72 -2.32
N ILE A 142 6.52 13.41 -1.66
CA ILE A 142 5.92 12.08 -1.69
C ILE A 142 5.31 11.82 -3.07
N LEU A 143 4.55 12.79 -3.60
CA LEU A 143 3.96 12.66 -4.94
C LEU A 143 5.04 12.41 -6.01
N ARG A 144 6.10 13.23 -6.02
CA ARG A 144 7.22 13.07 -6.97
C ARG A 144 8.03 11.80 -6.75
N ARG A 145 8.22 11.34 -5.51
CA ARG A 145 8.98 10.12 -5.21
C ARG A 145 8.29 8.87 -5.76
N HIS A 146 6.97 8.88 -5.77
CA HIS A 146 6.14 7.76 -6.20
C HIS A 146 5.50 8.00 -7.56
N ASP A 147 5.92 9.03 -8.31
CA ASP A 147 5.38 9.40 -9.62
C ASP A 147 3.84 9.41 -9.65
N VAL A 148 3.21 9.94 -8.59
CA VAL A 148 1.75 9.86 -8.42
C VAL A 148 1.07 10.75 -9.47
N PRO A 149 0.19 10.23 -10.31
CA PRO A 149 -0.43 11.05 -11.35
C PRO A 149 -1.38 12.12 -10.80
N SER A 150 -1.44 13.26 -11.49
CA SER A 150 -2.25 14.42 -11.08
C SER A 150 -3.76 14.19 -11.18
N ASP A 151 -4.22 13.30 -12.05
CA ASP A 151 -5.62 12.89 -12.10
C ASP A 151 -6.03 12.00 -10.90
N VAL A 152 -5.07 11.57 -10.07
CA VAL A 152 -5.29 10.90 -8.77
C VAL A 152 -5.07 11.85 -7.60
N ALA A 153 -3.99 12.63 -7.59
CA ALA A 153 -3.62 13.49 -6.47
C ALA A 153 -4.12 14.94 -6.55
N GLY A 154 -4.62 15.36 -7.71
CA GLY A 154 -4.93 16.75 -8.03
C GLY A 154 -3.71 17.53 -8.54
N ASP A 155 -3.93 18.77 -8.98
CA ASP A 155 -2.92 19.60 -9.65
C ASP A 155 -2.08 20.48 -8.71
N THR A 156 -2.17 20.24 -7.40
CA THR A 156 -1.37 21.00 -6.42
C THR A 156 -0.86 20.11 -5.30
N CYS A 157 0.25 20.52 -4.71
CA CYS A 157 0.86 19.88 -3.56
C CYS A 157 1.47 20.94 -2.63
N TYR A 158 1.89 20.55 -1.44
CA TYR A 158 2.50 21.45 -0.47
C TYR A 158 3.94 21.01 -0.15
N ALA A 159 4.86 21.97 -0.11
CA ALA A 159 6.27 21.72 0.19
C ALA A 159 6.54 21.91 1.70
N TYR A 160 6.18 20.91 2.51
CA TYR A 160 6.40 20.94 3.96
C TYR A 160 7.88 21.00 4.36
N HIS A 161 8.77 20.57 3.47
CA HIS A 161 10.22 20.66 3.64
C HIS A 161 10.79 21.61 2.61
N GLY A 162 10.68 22.91 2.88
CA GLY A 162 11.11 23.94 1.96
C GLY A 162 10.52 25.29 2.33
N ASP A 163 9.82 25.89 1.39
CA ASP A 163 9.23 27.21 1.55
C ASP A 163 7.90 27.22 2.31
N HIS A 164 7.35 26.05 2.66
CA HIS A 164 6.03 25.94 3.29
C HIS A 164 4.94 26.62 2.45
N GLN A 165 4.99 26.41 1.13
CA GLN A 165 4.00 26.94 0.20
C GLN A 165 3.32 25.84 -0.59
N GLN A 166 2.15 26.18 -1.14
CA GLN A 166 1.46 25.38 -2.13
C GLN A 166 2.13 25.58 -3.49
N HIS A 167 2.37 24.48 -4.20
CA HIS A 167 2.98 24.44 -5.51
C HIS A 167 2.03 23.80 -6.52
N HIS A 168 2.14 24.24 -7.76
CA HIS A 168 1.55 23.50 -8.88
C HIS A 168 2.21 22.13 -9.01
N TYR A 169 1.38 21.11 -9.22
CA TYR A 169 1.79 19.74 -9.39
C TYR A 169 1.19 19.19 -10.68
N HIS A 170 2.03 18.64 -11.54
CA HIS A 170 1.58 17.95 -12.74
C HIS A 170 2.44 16.72 -12.97
N GLN A 171 1.78 15.58 -13.13
CA GLN A 171 2.38 14.29 -13.45
C GLN A 171 1.35 13.47 -14.22
N ASP A 172 1.76 12.92 -15.36
CA ASP A 172 0.93 12.08 -16.24
C ASP A 172 0.77 10.63 -15.73
#